data_AF-A0A6N7ME89-F1
#
_entry.id   AF-A0A6N7ME89-F1
#
_cell.length_a   1.000
_cell.length_b   1.000
_cell.length_c   1.000
_cell.angle_alpha   90.00
_cell.angle_beta   90.00
_cell.angle_gamma   90.00
#
_symmetry.space_group_name_H-M   'P 1'
#
loop_
_entity.id
_entity.type
_entity.pdbx_description
1 polymer ?
#
loop_
_entity_poly.entity_id
_entity_poly.type
_entity_poly.pdbx_seq_one_letter_code
_entity_poly.pdbx_strand_id
1 'polypeptide(L)'
;MSCICDFFFQQKCRFLHKIIFMTNGQLIRELRIKKGMTQEELAAKTNISVRTIQRIEKDKVDPRAYTLQTITAALDVEFEVLNKNNERDLQLEIAKESKIWLPLLHLSGLFLFLIPPVIIWFCKKDKIENMREHGIDVINFQLSMWLIIVPSGILAFLLITIPIIIFIGIYSTGIIIINTFKVINNQPYKYPMTFKFLKP
;
A
#
# COMPACT_ATOMS: atom_id res chain seq x y z
N MET A 1 -38.51 -12.26 -10.09
CA MET A 1 -38.13 -10.82 -10.18
C MET A 1 -36.79 -10.49 -9.52
N SER A 2 -36.06 -11.47 -8.97
CA SER A 2 -34.82 -11.26 -8.21
C SER A 2 -33.51 -11.35 -9.02
N CYS A 3 -33.52 -11.97 -10.21
CA CYS A 3 -32.29 -12.19 -10.99
C CYS A 3 -31.81 -10.97 -11.82
N ILE A 4 -32.71 -10.01 -12.12
CA ILE A 4 -32.37 -8.86 -12.96
C ILE A 4 -31.63 -7.77 -12.15
N CYS A 5 -31.95 -7.61 -10.86
CA CYS A 5 -31.25 -6.67 -9.98
C CYS A 5 -29.79 -7.07 -9.74
N ASP A 6 -29.51 -8.36 -9.59
CA ASP A 6 -28.13 -8.86 -9.39
C ASP A 6 -27.27 -8.70 -10.65
N PHE A 7 -27.84 -8.81 -11.85
CA PHE A 7 -27.11 -8.61 -13.10
C PHE A 7 -26.71 -7.14 -13.31
N PHE A 8 -27.60 -6.19 -13.01
CA PHE A 8 -27.29 -4.76 -13.05
C PHE A 8 -26.28 -4.36 -11.96
N PHE A 9 -26.36 -4.96 -10.78
CA PHE A 9 -25.42 -4.72 -9.68
C PHE A 9 -24.02 -5.28 -9.98
N GLN A 10 -23.94 -6.47 -10.56
CA GLN A 10 -22.70 -7.08 -11.06
C GLN A 10 -22.07 -6.29 -12.21
N GLN A 11 -22.86 -5.76 -13.15
CA GLN A 11 -22.35 -4.86 -14.20
C GLN A 11 -21.81 -3.55 -13.62
N LYS A 12 -22.52 -2.95 -12.65
CA LYS A 12 -22.07 -1.72 -11.97
C LYS A 12 -20.75 -1.92 -11.23
N CYS A 13 -20.60 -3.02 -10.49
CA CYS A 13 -19.35 -3.36 -9.80
C CYS A 13 -18.17 -3.57 -10.77
N ARG A 14 -18.42 -4.22 -11.91
CA ARG A 14 -17.39 -4.48 -12.93
C ARG A 14 -16.97 -3.20 -13.68
N PHE A 15 -17.91 -2.29 -13.89
CA PHE A 15 -17.68 -0.99 -14.51
C PHE A 15 -16.92 -0.04 -13.58
N LEU A 16 -17.30 0.02 -12.30
CA LEU A 16 -16.62 0.83 -11.28
C LEU A 16 -15.18 0.38 -11.04
N HIS A 17 -14.91 -0.93 -10.99
CA HIS A 17 -13.55 -1.44 -10.81
C HIS A 17 -12.62 -1.14 -12.00
N LYS A 18 -13.17 -1.00 -13.20
CA LYS A 18 -12.41 -0.70 -14.43
C LYS A 18 -12.01 0.78 -14.50
N ILE A 19 -12.88 1.69 -14.03
CA ILE A 19 -12.63 3.13 -13.97
C ILE A 19 -11.44 3.47 -13.06
N ILE A 20 -11.22 2.71 -11.98
CA ILE A 20 -10.20 2.98 -10.96
C ILE A 20 -8.75 2.84 -11.51
N PHE A 21 -8.55 2.09 -12.59
CA PHE A 21 -7.22 1.90 -13.21
C PHE A 21 -7.05 2.66 -14.53
N MET A 22 -8.01 3.51 -14.90
CA MET A 22 -7.98 4.24 -16.16
C MET A 22 -7.28 5.58 -16.02
N THR A 23 -6.52 5.95 -17.05
CA THR A 23 -5.95 7.30 -17.16
C THR A 23 -7.06 8.34 -17.37
N ASN A 24 -6.76 9.61 -17.11
CA ASN A 24 -7.66 10.73 -17.42
C ASN A 24 -8.16 10.68 -18.87
N GLY A 25 -7.29 10.33 -19.82
CA GLY A 25 -7.63 10.20 -21.24
C GLY A 25 -8.62 9.08 -21.52
N GLN A 26 -8.41 7.91 -20.94
CA GLN A 26 -9.32 6.76 -21.06
C GLN A 26 -10.68 7.06 -20.42
N LEU A 27 -10.69 7.72 -19.26
CA LEU A 27 -11.90 8.11 -18.57
C LEU A 27 -12.74 9.10 -19.39
N ILE A 28 -12.10 10.12 -19.97
CA ILE A 28 -12.74 11.08 -20.88
C ILE A 28 -13.40 10.35 -22.05
N ARG A 29 -12.68 9.39 -22.66
CA ARG A 29 -13.20 8.59 -23.76
C ARG A 29 -14.44 7.79 -23.35
N GLU A 30 -14.39 7.10 -22.21
CA GLU A 30 -15.51 6.30 -21.73
C GLU A 30 -16.73 7.18 -21.40
N LEU A 31 -16.54 8.31 -20.73
CA LEU A 31 -17.61 9.27 -20.43
C LEU A 31 -18.24 9.84 -21.71
N ARG A 32 -17.40 10.19 -22.70
CA ARG A 32 -17.85 10.69 -24.01
C ARG A 32 -18.73 9.66 -24.73
N ILE A 33 -18.28 8.41 -24.81
CA ILE A 33 -19.03 7.32 -25.45
C ILE A 33 -20.34 7.06 -24.70
N LYS A 34 -20.32 7.09 -23.36
CA LYS A 34 -21.51 6.90 -22.52
C LYS A 34 -22.54 8.02 -22.71
N LYS A 35 -22.08 9.24 -23.01
CA LYS A 35 -22.92 10.38 -23.40
C LYS A 35 -23.35 10.36 -24.87
N GLY A 36 -22.90 9.37 -25.66
CA GLY A 36 -23.22 9.25 -27.08
C GLY A 36 -22.56 10.33 -27.95
N MET A 37 -21.50 10.98 -27.47
CA MET A 37 -20.85 12.09 -28.18
C MET A 37 -19.73 11.62 -29.11
N THR A 38 -19.53 12.30 -30.24
CA THR A 38 -18.35 12.13 -31.11
C THR A 38 -17.14 12.94 -30.60
N GLN A 39 -15.93 12.66 -31.10
CA GLN A 39 -14.74 13.44 -30.71
C GLN A 39 -14.83 14.88 -31.21
N GLU A 40 -15.46 15.07 -32.37
CA GLU A 40 -15.76 16.33 -33.02
C GLU A 40 -16.75 17.16 -32.20
N GLU A 41 -17.81 16.53 -31.69
CA GLU A 41 -18.78 17.19 -30.81
C GLU A 41 -18.17 17.64 -29.49
N LEU A 42 -17.34 16.78 -28.87
CA LEU A 42 -16.65 17.14 -27.63
C LEU A 42 -15.66 18.28 -27.86
N ALA A 43 -14.91 18.23 -28.97
CA ALA A 43 -13.99 19.28 -29.39
C ALA A 43 -14.72 20.62 -29.59
N ALA A 44 -15.87 20.61 -30.27
CA ALA A 44 -16.69 21.79 -30.48
C ALA A 44 -17.21 22.39 -29.16
N LYS A 45 -17.68 21.56 -28.23
CA LYS A 45 -18.19 22.01 -26.92
C LYS A 45 -17.13 22.60 -26.00
N THR A 46 -15.89 22.10 -26.10
CA THR A 46 -14.80 22.47 -25.18
C THR A 46 -13.85 23.49 -25.77
N ASN A 47 -14.03 23.90 -27.03
CA ASN A 47 -13.11 24.73 -27.81
C ASN A 47 -11.68 24.16 -27.85
N ILE A 48 -11.57 22.83 -27.99
CA ILE A 48 -10.31 22.08 -28.07
C ILE A 48 -10.24 21.42 -29.44
N SER A 49 -9.05 21.37 -30.07
CA SER A 49 -8.92 20.69 -31.36
C SER A 49 -9.22 19.19 -31.25
N VAL A 50 -9.88 18.61 -32.26
CA VAL A 50 -10.14 17.17 -32.35
C VAL A 50 -8.86 16.36 -32.18
N ARG A 51 -7.75 16.84 -32.79
CA ARG A 51 -6.42 16.23 -32.66
C ARG A 51 -5.93 16.19 -31.21
N THR A 52 -6.22 17.23 -30.42
CA THR A 52 -5.85 17.27 -29.01
C THR A 52 -6.70 16.29 -28.20
N ILE A 53 -8.03 16.24 -28.43
CA ILE A 53 -8.92 15.25 -27.79
C ILE A 53 -8.46 13.82 -28.11
N GLN A 54 -8.15 13.53 -29.38
CA GLN A 54 -7.62 12.23 -29.80
C GLN A 54 -6.31 11.85 -29.12
N ARG A 55 -5.39 12.81 -28.95
CA ARG A 55 -4.10 12.58 -28.28
C ARG A 55 -4.30 12.32 -26.79
N ILE A 56 -5.23 13.05 -26.16
CA ILE A 56 -5.62 12.83 -24.76
C ILE A 56 -6.24 11.44 -24.60
N GLU A 57 -7.24 11.06 -25.42
CA GLU A 57 -7.90 9.75 -25.35
C GLU A 57 -6.97 8.55 -25.66
N LYS A 58 -5.82 8.80 -26.30
CA LYS A 58 -4.78 7.81 -26.60
C LYS A 58 -3.58 7.88 -25.64
N ASP A 59 -3.69 8.62 -24.54
CA ASP A 59 -2.64 8.81 -23.53
C ASP A 59 -1.32 9.34 -24.10
N LYS A 60 -1.37 10.10 -25.19
CA LYS A 60 -0.20 10.74 -25.82
C LYS A 60 0.09 12.12 -25.23
N VAL A 61 -0.88 12.72 -24.54
CA VAL A 61 -0.78 14.03 -23.88
C VAL A 61 -1.70 14.00 -22.66
N ASP A 62 -1.19 14.38 -21.49
CA ASP A 62 -2.01 14.58 -20.29
C ASP A 62 -2.64 15.99 -20.33
N PRO A 63 -3.98 16.13 -20.20
CA PRO A 63 -4.63 17.42 -20.21
C PRO A 63 -4.25 18.27 -18.99
N ARG A 64 -4.05 19.58 -19.21
CA ARG A 64 -3.87 20.54 -18.11
C ARG A 64 -5.14 20.63 -17.27
N ALA A 65 -5.00 21.04 -16.00
CA ALA A 65 -6.12 21.17 -15.05
C ALA A 65 -7.33 21.93 -15.63
N TYR A 66 -7.11 23.11 -16.24
CA TYR A 66 -8.17 23.89 -16.90
C TYR A 66 -8.85 23.14 -18.06
N THR A 67 -8.05 22.48 -18.90
CA THR A 67 -8.55 21.70 -20.03
C THR A 67 -9.39 20.52 -19.54
N LEU A 68 -8.95 19.84 -18.48
CA LEU A 68 -9.68 18.76 -17.85
C LEU A 68 -11.00 19.26 -17.27
N GLN A 69 -11.01 20.39 -16.56
CA GLN A 69 -12.22 21.04 -16.05
C GLN A 69 -13.23 21.36 -17.17
N THR A 70 -12.75 21.85 -18.32
CA THR A 70 -13.61 22.19 -19.46
C THR A 70 -14.24 20.95 -20.07
N ILE A 71 -13.45 19.88 -20.22
CA ILE A 71 -13.92 18.58 -20.73
C ILE A 71 -14.91 17.94 -19.75
N THR A 72 -14.61 17.92 -18.45
CA THR A 72 -15.50 17.31 -17.44
C THR A 72 -16.82 18.07 -17.35
N ALA A 73 -16.79 19.41 -17.40
CA ALA A 73 -17.99 20.23 -17.45
C ALA A 73 -18.85 19.92 -18.70
N ALA A 74 -18.23 19.77 -19.87
CA ALA A 74 -18.95 19.41 -21.11
C ALA A 74 -19.55 17.99 -21.09
N LEU A 75 -19.02 17.11 -20.23
CA LEU A 75 -19.49 15.74 -20.01
C LEU A 75 -20.46 15.62 -18.82
N ASP A 76 -20.87 16.74 -18.22
CA ASP A 76 -21.69 16.82 -17.00
C ASP A 76 -21.08 16.05 -15.81
N VAL A 77 -19.76 16.04 -15.71
CA VAL A 77 -19.02 15.47 -14.58
C VAL A 77 -18.38 16.59 -13.79
N GLU A 78 -18.67 16.62 -12.49
CA GLU A 78 -18.06 17.59 -11.58
C GLU A 78 -16.60 17.23 -11.34
N PHE A 79 -15.68 18.12 -11.71
CA PHE A 79 -14.23 17.92 -11.65
C PHE A 79 -13.74 17.53 -10.24
N GLU A 80 -14.39 18.04 -9.20
CA GLU A 80 -14.06 17.72 -7.81
C GLU A 80 -14.24 16.24 -7.45
N VAL A 81 -15.20 15.55 -8.08
CA VAL A 81 -15.45 14.13 -7.83
C VAL A 81 -14.28 13.30 -8.35
N LEU A 82 -13.70 13.68 -9.49
CA LEU A 82 -12.55 12.97 -10.08
C LEU A 82 -11.29 13.17 -9.24
N ASN A 83 -11.02 14.40 -8.79
CA ASN A 83 -9.85 14.66 -7.96
C ASN A 83 -9.94 13.96 -6.59
N LYS A 84 -11.11 14.02 -5.94
CA LYS A 84 -11.34 13.31 -4.66
C LYS A 84 -11.24 11.79 -4.82
N ASN A 85 -11.62 11.23 -5.97
CA ASN A 85 -11.46 9.79 -6.22
C ASN A 85 -9.98 9.42 -6.39
N ASN A 86 -9.22 10.19 -7.18
CA ASN A 86 -7.78 9.96 -7.32
C ASN A 86 -7.02 10.05 -5.98
N GLU A 87 -7.35 11.02 -5.14
CA GLU A 87 -6.75 11.15 -3.80
C GLU A 87 -7.13 9.99 -2.88
N ARG A 88 -8.40 9.56 -2.89
CA ARG A 88 -8.84 8.38 -2.13
C ARG A 88 -8.19 7.11 -2.62
N ASP A 89 -8.07 6.92 -3.92
CA ASP A 89 -7.46 5.73 -4.53
C ASP A 89 -5.98 5.64 -4.18
N LEU A 90 -5.25 6.77 -4.23
CA LEU A 90 -3.87 6.85 -3.76
C LEU A 90 -3.77 6.52 -2.26
N GLN A 91 -4.66 7.06 -1.42
CA GLN A 91 -4.71 6.74 0.01
C GLN A 91 -5.03 5.26 0.26
N LEU A 92 -5.94 4.67 -0.52
CA LEU A 92 -6.28 3.25 -0.44
C LEU A 92 -5.08 2.38 -0.82
N GLU A 93 -4.31 2.78 -1.83
CA GLU A 93 -3.08 2.07 -2.24
C GLU A 93 -1.99 2.16 -1.17
N ILE A 94 -1.74 3.35 -0.61
CA ILE A 94 -0.78 3.56 0.49
C ILE A 94 -1.19 2.75 1.73
N ALA A 95 -2.48 2.77 2.10
CA ALA A 95 -3.01 1.99 3.22
C ALA A 95 -2.91 0.49 2.98
N LYS A 96 -3.16 0.03 1.75
CA LYS A 96 -3.02 -1.38 1.36
C LYS A 96 -1.58 -1.84 1.41
N GLU A 97 -0.64 -1.06 0.88
CA GLU A 97 0.80 -1.34 0.98
C GLU A 97 1.22 -1.46 2.45
N SER A 98 0.82 -0.52 3.30
CA SER A 98 1.16 -0.54 4.74
C SER A 98 0.64 -1.79 5.45
N LYS A 99 -0.60 -2.21 5.16
CA LYS A 99 -1.20 -3.44 5.70
C LYS A 99 -0.46 -4.72 5.29
N ILE A 100 0.32 -4.69 4.22
CA ILE A 100 1.11 -5.84 3.74
C ILE A 100 2.53 -5.77 4.31
N TRP A 101 3.20 -4.62 4.17
CA TRP A 101 4.63 -4.49 4.45
C TRP A 101 4.95 -4.40 5.95
N LEU A 102 4.08 -3.79 6.76
CA LEU A 102 4.34 -3.70 8.21
C LEU A 102 4.31 -5.09 8.86
N PRO A 103 3.27 -5.93 8.69
CA PRO A 103 3.30 -7.30 9.23
C PRO A 103 4.45 -8.14 8.69
N LEU A 104 4.78 -8.00 7.40
CA LEU A 104 5.88 -8.72 6.78
C LEU A 104 7.23 -8.34 7.41
N LEU A 105 7.44 -7.07 7.75
CA LEU A 105 8.64 -6.62 8.47
C LEU A 105 8.76 -7.30 9.83
N HIS A 106 7.69 -7.35 10.63
CA HIS A 106 7.72 -8.05 11.92
C HIS A 106 8.02 -9.55 11.73
N LEU A 107 7.33 -10.19 10.79
CA LEU A 107 7.48 -11.62 10.50
C LEU A 107 8.87 -11.97 9.95
N SER A 108 9.53 -11.05 9.26
CA SER A 108 10.86 -11.28 8.68
C SER A 108 11.95 -11.53 9.72
N GLY A 109 11.71 -11.14 10.98
CA GLY A 109 12.59 -11.44 12.11
C GLY A 109 12.40 -12.84 12.71
N LEU A 110 11.50 -13.67 12.18
CA LEU A 110 11.30 -15.05 12.66
C LEU A 110 12.60 -15.84 12.64
N PHE A 111 12.70 -16.82 13.55
CA PHE A 111 13.88 -17.66 13.71
C PHE A 111 15.17 -16.86 13.95
N LEU A 112 15.05 -15.67 14.53
CA LEU A 112 16.16 -14.77 14.86
C LEU A 112 16.91 -14.25 13.63
N PHE A 113 16.28 -14.25 12.46
CA PHE A 113 16.89 -13.73 11.24
C PHE A 113 16.99 -12.20 11.30
N LEU A 114 18.23 -11.69 11.43
CA LEU A 114 18.50 -10.26 11.47
C LEU A 114 18.54 -9.62 10.05
N ILE A 115 18.98 -10.37 9.04
CA ILE A 115 19.21 -9.81 7.70
C ILE A 115 17.91 -9.43 6.97
N PRO A 116 16.86 -10.27 6.91
CA PRO A 116 15.60 -9.92 6.24
C PRO A 116 14.94 -8.62 6.74
N PRO A 117 14.76 -8.37 8.06
CA PRO A 117 14.15 -7.12 8.52
C PRO A 117 15.00 -5.89 8.19
N VAL A 118 16.33 -6.02 8.21
CA VAL A 118 17.24 -4.93 7.80
C VAL A 118 17.06 -4.59 6.33
N ILE A 119 17.03 -5.58 5.44
CA ILE A 119 16.83 -5.38 4.00
C ILE A 119 15.46 -4.72 3.74
N ILE A 120 14.39 -5.28 4.34
CA ILE A 120 13.04 -4.76 4.15
C ILE A 120 12.96 -3.31 4.65
N TRP A 121 13.50 -3.01 5.83
CA TRP A 121 13.55 -1.66 6.37
C TRP A 121 14.29 -0.70 5.44
N PHE A 122 15.52 -1.02 5.00
CA PHE A 122 16.28 -0.14 4.09
C PHE A 122 15.54 0.14 2.77
N CYS A 123 14.86 -0.85 2.19
CA CYS A 123 14.17 -0.73 0.90
C CYS A 123 12.84 0.05 0.97
N LYS A 124 12.17 0.05 2.14
CA LYS A 124 10.78 0.53 2.28
C LYS A 124 10.60 1.65 3.30
N LYS A 125 11.61 1.99 4.12
CA LYS A 125 11.52 2.98 5.21
C LYS A 125 10.97 4.36 4.82
N ASP A 126 11.20 4.79 3.58
CA ASP A 126 10.77 6.11 3.10
C ASP A 126 9.52 6.04 2.20
N LYS A 127 8.94 4.84 2.01
CA LYS A 127 7.79 4.58 1.12
C LYS A 127 6.52 4.19 1.87
N ILE A 128 6.66 3.62 3.05
CA ILE A 128 5.57 3.06 3.84
C ILE A 128 5.44 3.89 5.12
N GLU A 129 4.22 4.28 5.45
CA GLU A 129 3.93 5.04 6.67
C GLU A 129 4.32 4.23 7.91
N ASN A 130 4.93 4.89 8.91
CA ASN A 130 5.42 4.29 10.16
C ASN A 130 6.48 3.18 10.01
N MET A 131 6.95 2.90 8.78
CA MET A 131 7.92 1.83 8.51
C MET A 131 9.26 2.03 9.21
N ARG A 132 9.66 3.29 9.41
CA ARG A 132 10.89 3.64 10.10
C ARG A 132 10.88 3.18 11.56
N GLU A 133 9.81 3.50 12.28
CA GLU A 133 9.65 3.18 13.70
C GLU A 133 9.55 1.65 13.90
N HIS A 134 8.67 0.99 13.14
CA HIS A 134 8.52 -0.47 13.17
C HIS A 134 9.83 -1.19 12.85
N GLY A 135 10.56 -0.73 11.82
CA GLY A 135 11.81 -1.36 11.41
C GLY A 135 12.91 -1.20 12.47
N ILE A 136 13.04 -0.01 13.05
CA ILE A 136 13.99 0.25 14.14
C ILE A 136 13.70 -0.63 15.34
N ASP A 137 12.43 -0.77 15.75
CA ASP A 137 12.06 -1.62 16.87
C ASP A 137 12.33 -3.10 16.61
N VAL A 138 11.98 -3.61 15.42
CA VAL A 138 12.26 -5.00 15.02
C VAL A 138 13.76 -5.25 15.02
N ILE A 139 14.56 -4.37 14.41
CA ILE A 139 16.02 -4.52 14.33
C ILE A 139 16.65 -4.45 15.72
N ASN A 140 16.24 -3.50 16.56
CA ASN A 140 16.71 -3.39 17.94
C ASN A 140 16.40 -4.66 18.74
N PHE A 141 15.19 -5.22 18.59
CA PHE A 141 14.82 -6.47 19.24
C PHE A 141 15.69 -7.63 18.77
N GLN A 142 15.91 -7.78 17.46
CA GLN A 142 16.78 -8.82 16.92
C GLN A 142 18.21 -8.69 17.44
N LEU A 143 18.79 -7.48 17.39
CA LEU A 143 20.13 -7.22 17.94
C LEU A 143 20.20 -7.55 19.43
N SER A 144 19.15 -7.25 20.19
CA SER A 144 19.07 -7.60 21.62
C SER A 144 19.05 -9.11 21.85
N MET A 145 18.30 -9.87 21.03
CA MET A 145 18.30 -11.33 21.12
C MET A 145 19.66 -11.93 20.75
N TRP A 146 20.32 -11.40 19.71
CA TRP A 146 21.68 -11.82 19.33
C TRP A 146 22.71 -11.53 20.41
N LEU A 147 22.60 -10.38 21.09
CA LEU A 147 23.47 -10.02 22.20
C LEU A 147 23.40 -11.03 23.36
N ILE A 148 22.24 -11.67 23.58
CA ILE A 148 22.05 -12.68 24.62
C ILE A 148 22.47 -14.07 24.13
N ILE A 149 22.14 -14.42 22.88
CA ILE A 149 22.37 -15.76 22.34
C ILE A 149 23.84 -16.03 22.05
N VAL A 150 24.60 -15.06 21.51
CA VAL A 150 26.01 -15.28 21.13
C VAL A 150 26.88 -15.68 22.32
N PRO A 151 26.87 -14.95 23.46
CA PRO A 151 27.63 -15.37 24.64
C PRO A 151 27.13 -16.71 25.19
N SER A 152 25.82 -16.94 25.22
CA SER A 152 25.24 -18.21 25.70
C SER A 152 25.67 -19.40 24.85
N GLY A 153 25.82 -19.22 23.54
CA GLY A 153 26.31 -20.24 22.62
C GLY A 153 27.81 -20.53 22.77
N ILE A 154 28.62 -19.52 23.09
CA ILE A 154 30.05 -19.73 23.39
C ILE A 154 30.21 -20.56 24.68
N LEU A 155 29.32 -20.36 25.66
CA LEU A 155 29.25 -21.13 26.90
C LEU A 155 28.42 -22.44 26.74
N ALA A 156 28.13 -22.89 25.51
CA ALA A 156 27.31 -24.08 25.24
C ALA A 156 27.85 -25.38 25.87
N PHE A 157 29.17 -25.46 26.09
CA PHE A 157 29.82 -26.63 26.70
C PHE A 157 29.31 -26.95 28.12
N LEU A 158 28.64 -25.99 28.78
CA LEU A 158 28.11 -26.15 30.13
C LEU A 158 26.78 -26.93 30.22
N LEU A 159 26.23 -27.45 29.11
CA LEU A 159 24.93 -28.15 28.97
C LEU A 159 23.67 -27.39 29.44
N ILE A 160 23.79 -26.54 30.47
CA ILE A 160 22.75 -25.71 31.07
C ILE A 160 22.30 -24.56 30.15
N THR A 161 23.13 -24.20 29.18
CA THR A 161 22.90 -23.11 28.22
C THR A 161 22.00 -23.52 27.05
N ILE A 162 21.89 -24.81 26.74
CA ILE A 162 21.04 -25.32 25.66
C ILE A 162 19.54 -25.04 25.95
N PRO A 163 18.98 -25.37 27.13
CA PRO A 163 17.60 -25.02 27.46
C PRO A 163 17.32 -23.51 27.39
N ILE A 164 18.28 -22.67 27.77
CA ILE A 164 18.15 -21.21 27.75
C ILE A 164 18.02 -20.71 26.31
N ILE A 165 18.84 -21.20 25.38
CA ILE A 165 18.77 -20.82 23.96
C ILE A 165 17.41 -21.23 23.36
N ILE A 166 16.94 -22.44 23.67
CA ILE A 166 15.61 -22.91 23.22
C ILE A 166 14.51 -22.00 23.76
N PHE A 167 14.54 -21.69 25.05
CA PHE A 167 13.56 -20.80 25.68
C PHE A 167 13.55 -19.42 25.04
N ILE A 168 14.73 -18.82 24.78
CA ILE A 168 14.85 -17.51 24.11
C ILE A 168 14.30 -17.59 22.68
N GLY A 169 14.59 -18.66 21.94
CA GLY A 169 14.08 -18.86 20.59
C GLY A 169 12.55 -18.92 20.54
N ILE A 170 11.94 -19.68 21.45
CA ILE A 170 10.47 -19.78 21.58
C ILE A 170 9.88 -18.43 22.00
N TYR A 171 10.47 -17.77 22.99
CA TYR A 171 10.05 -16.44 23.46
C TYR A 171 10.07 -15.42 22.32
N SER A 172 11.17 -15.32 21.60
CA SER A 172 11.36 -14.39 20.48
C SER A 172 10.30 -14.62 19.39
N THR A 173 10.10 -15.88 19.02
CA THR A 173 9.08 -16.28 18.05
C THR A 173 7.68 -15.87 18.52
N GLY A 174 7.34 -16.12 19.79
CA GLY A 174 6.06 -15.73 20.37
C GLY A 174 5.81 -14.22 20.33
N ILE A 175 6.79 -13.40 20.71
CA ILE A 175 6.68 -11.93 20.66
C ILE A 175 6.49 -11.42 19.23
N ILE A 176 7.23 -11.96 18.26
CA ILE A 176 7.09 -11.60 16.86
C ILE A 176 5.68 -11.92 16.36
N ILE A 177 5.19 -13.14 16.62
CA ILE A 177 3.84 -13.55 16.19
C ILE A 177 2.77 -12.63 16.80
N ILE A 178 2.83 -12.37 18.11
CA ILE A 178 1.88 -11.49 18.79
C ILE A 178 1.91 -10.08 18.20
N ASN A 179 3.11 -9.52 17.97
CA ASN A 179 3.24 -8.18 17.40
C ASN A 179 2.77 -8.12 15.94
N THR A 180 3.05 -9.15 15.13
CA THR A 180 2.51 -9.25 13.76
C THR A 180 0.98 -9.22 13.77
N PHE A 181 0.33 -10.01 14.63
CA PHE A 181 -1.14 -9.98 14.76
C PHE A 181 -1.67 -8.64 15.25
N LYS A 182 -0.98 -7.99 16.19
CA LYS A 182 -1.35 -6.64 16.64
C LYS A 182 -1.30 -5.64 15.49
N VAL A 183 -0.23 -5.66 14.70
CA VAL A 183 -0.07 -4.75 13.55
C VAL A 183 -1.10 -5.02 12.46
N ILE A 184 -1.42 -6.28 12.16
CA ILE A 184 -2.53 -6.62 11.24
C ILE A 184 -3.85 -6.01 11.70
N ASN A 185 -4.09 -6.00 13.02
CA ASN A 185 -5.30 -5.44 13.63
C ASN A 185 -5.20 -3.94 13.96
N ASN A 186 -4.16 -3.24 13.48
CA ASN A 186 -3.87 -1.83 13.78
C ASN A 186 -3.82 -1.52 15.29
N GLN A 187 -3.36 -2.46 16.10
CA GLN A 187 -3.15 -2.31 17.54
C GLN A 187 -1.69 -1.95 17.84
N PRO A 188 -1.43 -1.25 18.95
CA PRO A 188 -0.06 -0.95 19.37
C PRO A 188 0.72 -2.24 19.66
N TYR A 189 1.89 -2.38 19.04
CA TYR A 189 2.83 -3.47 19.27
C TYR A 189 3.88 -3.07 20.32
N LYS A 190 4.60 -4.05 20.88
CA LYS A 190 5.67 -3.77 21.83
C LYS A 190 6.71 -4.89 21.82
N TYR A 191 7.99 -4.52 21.74
CA TYR A 191 9.11 -5.45 21.91
C TYR A 191 9.72 -5.28 23.31
N PRO A 192 9.42 -6.20 24.27
CA PRO A 192 10.06 -6.19 25.58
C PRO A 192 11.53 -6.58 25.45
N MET A 193 12.32 -6.35 26.51
CA MET A 193 13.73 -6.77 26.60
C MET A 193 14.57 -6.34 25.37
N THR A 194 14.33 -5.11 24.92
CA THR A 194 15.00 -4.52 23.77
C THR A 194 15.87 -3.36 24.22
N PHE A 195 17.15 -3.42 23.88
CA PHE A 195 18.07 -2.30 23.97
C PHE A 195 17.90 -1.40 22.74
N LYS A 196 17.83 -0.08 22.96
CA LYS A 196 17.65 0.91 21.88
C LYS A 196 18.98 1.28 21.23
N PHE A 197 19.48 0.44 20.33
CA PHE A 197 20.69 0.72 19.56
C PHE A 197 20.45 1.81 18.51
N LEU A 198 19.35 1.68 17.78
CA LEU A 198 18.86 2.64 16.80
C LEU A 198 17.74 3.48 17.41
N LYS A 199 17.69 4.76 17.05
CA LYS A 199 16.65 5.72 17.46
C LYS A 199 15.85 6.16 16.22
N PRO A 200 14.52 6.39 16.36
CA PRO A 200 13.65 6.84 15.28
C PRO A 200 14.13 8.15 14.63
#